data_AF-A0A4U9HVV4-F1
#
_entry.id   AF-A0A4U9HVV4-F1
#
_cell.length_a   1.000
_cell.length_b   1.000
_cell.length_c   1.000
_cell.angle_alpha   90.00
_cell.angle_beta   90.00
_cell.angle_gamma   90.00
#
_symmetry.space_group_name_H-M   'P 1'
#
loop_
_entity.id
_entity.type
_entity.pdbx_description
1 polymer ?
#
loop_
_entity_poly.entity_id
_entity_poly.type
_entity_poly.pdbx_seq_one_letter_code
_entity_poly.pdbx_strand_id
1 'polypeptide(L)'
;MINSTLSRVTQRIIERSKPSRAAYLARIDAARCKTVHRSQLACGNLAHGFAACQPDDKTALKNMVRSDIAIITAYNDMLSAHQPYENYPQRLKQALNAVGAVGQVAGGVPAMCDGVTQGQDGMELSLMSRDVIAMSAAVGLSHNMFDGALFLGICDKIVPGW
;
A
#
# COMPACT_ATOMS: atom_id res chain seq x y z
N MET A 1 -4.19 -34.05 -10.20
CA MET A 1 -5.30 -34.14 -9.22
C MET A 1 -4.89 -33.37 -7.97
N ILE A 2 -5.74 -32.48 -7.45
CA ILE A 2 -5.49 -31.77 -6.19
C ILE A 2 -5.64 -32.77 -5.02
N ASN A 3 -4.77 -32.67 -4.02
CA ASN A 3 -4.85 -33.48 -2.80
C ASN A 3 -6.27 -33.39 -2.17
N SER A 4 -6.85 -34.53 -1.80
CA SER A 4 -8.23 -34.62 -1.31
C SER A 4 -8.49 -33.79 -0.05
N THR A 5 -7.51 -33.71 0.86
CA THR A 5 -7.57 -32.87 2.05
C THR A 5 -7.57 -31.38 1.69
N LEU A 6 -6.71 -30.96 0.76
CA LEU A 6 -6.69 -29.57 0.28
C LEU A 6 -8.03 -29.21 -0.37
N SER A 7 -8.57 -30.08 -1.23
CA SER A 7 -9.88 -29.85 -1.86
C SER A 7 -10.99 -29.69 -0.83
N ARG A 8 -11.03 -30.57 0.19
CA ARG A 8 -12.03 -30.53 1.26
C ARG A 8 -11.93 -29.25 2.11
N VAL A 9 -10.71 -28.84 2.48
CA VAL A 9 -10.48 -27.63 3.29
C VAL A 9 -10.83 -26.37 2.49
N THR A 10 -10.42 -26.31 1.21
CA THR A 10 -10.78 -25.21 0.31
C THR A 10 -12.29 -25.08 0.16
N GLN A 11 -13.00 -26.18 -0.10
CA GLN A 11 -14.46 -26.14 -0.21
C GLN A 11 -15.11 -25.66 1.09
N ARG A 12 -14.63 -26.12 2.25
CA ARG A 12 -15.13 -25.67 3.56
C ARG A 12 -14.94 -24.16 3.76
N ILE A 13 -13.79 -23.61 3.36
CA ILE A 13 -13.54 -22.15 3.45
C ILE A 13 -14.44 -21.39 2.49
N ILE A 14 -14.61 -21.87 1.25
CA ILE A 14 -15.50 -21.26 0.26
C ILE A 14 -16.93 -21.19 0.83
N GLU A 15 -17.48 -22.32 1.28
CA GLU A 15 -18.84 -22.39 1.81
C GLU A 15 -19.03 -21.47 3.03
N ARG A 16 -18.12 -21.54 4.01
CA ARG A 16 -18.20 -20.71 5.22
C ARG A 16 -18.09 -19.21 4.91
N SER A 17 -17.25 -18.83 3.94
CA SER A 17 -16.98 -17.43 3.61
C SER A 17 -17.91 -16.85 2.54
N LYS A 18 -18.86 -17.60 2.00
CA LYS A 18 -19.77 -17.14 0.93
C LYS A 18 -20.41 -15.78 1.23
N PRO A 19 -21.08 -15.56 2.39
CA PRO A 19 -21.75 -14.28 2.65
C PRO A 19 -20.76 -13.12 2.78
N SER A 20 -19.67 -13.30 3.54
CA SER A 20 -18.68 -12.24 3.78
C SER A 20 -17.86 -11.92 2.53
N ARG A 21 -17.51 -12.93 1.73
CA ARG A 21 -16.80 -12.74 0.45
C ARG A 21 -17.67 -12.01 -0.57
N ALA A 22 -18.98 -12.34 -0.65
CA ALA A 22 -19.90 -11.63 -1.53
C ALA A 22 -20.02 -10.16 -1.15
N ALA A 23 -20.20 -9.86 0.15
CA ALA A 23 -20.24 -8.48 0.64
C ALA A 23 -18.95 -7.71 0.37
N TYR A 24 -17.78 -8.36 0.55
CA TYR A 24 -16.49 -7.76 0.22
C TYR A 24 -16.36 -7.43 -1.27
N LEU A 25 -16.69 -8.37 -2.16
CA LEU A 25 -16.60 -8.16 -3.61
C LEU A 25 -17.55 -7.04 -4.06
N ALA A 26 -18.77 -6.97 -3.52
CA ALA A 26 -19.70 -5.88 -3.80
C ALA A 26 -19.13 -4.50 -3.41
N ARG A 27 -18.41 -4.41 -2.29
CA ARG A 27 -17.72 -3.18 -1.88
C ARG A 27 -16.59 -2.80 -2.84
N ILE A 28 -15.80 -3.79 -3.30
CA ILE A 28 -14.73 -3.57 -4.27
C ILE A 28 -15.31 -3.10 -5.62
N ASP A 29 -16.38 -3.74 -6.09
CA ASP A 29 -17.04 -3.33 -7.34
C ASP A 29 -17.64 -1.92 -7.24
N ALA A 30 -18.24 -1.57 -6.10
CA ALA A 30 -18.73 -0.22 -5.85
C ALA A 30 -17.62 0.84 -5.76
N ALA A 31 -16.45 0.47 -5.23
CA ALA A 31 -15.29 1.35 -5.16
C ALA A 31 -14.51 1.45 -6.48
N ARG A 32 -14.79 0.57 -7.46
CA ARG A 32 -14.07 0.55 -8.74
C ARG A 32 -14.52 1.71 -9.63
N CYS A 33 -13.58 2.53 -10.09
CA CYS A 33 -13.85 3.55 -11.10
C CYS A 33 -13.45 3.06 -12.51
N LYS A 34 -14.11 3.61 -13.55
CA LYS A 34 -13.72 3.40 -14.96
C LYS A 34 -12.60 4.34 -15.42
N THR A 35 -12.39 5.43 -14.68
CA THR A 35 -11.37 6.45 -14.93
C THR A 35 -10.50 6.61 -13.69
N VAL A 36 -9.39 7.35 -13.79
CA VAL A 36 -8.52 7.63 -12.63
C VAL A 36 -9.34 8.25 -11.50
N HIS A 37 -9.26 7.72 -10.28
CA HIS A 37 -10.13 8.15 -9.16
C HIS A 37 -9.97 9.63 -8.84
N ARG A 38 -8.75 10.15 -9.00
CA ARG A 38 -8.46 11.58 -8.83
C ARG A 38 -9.25 12.50 -9.77
N SER A 39 -9.83 12.00 -10.86
CA SER A 39 -10.68 12.83 -11.74
C SER A 39 -11.94 13.34 -11.06
N GLN A 40 -12.32 12.74 -9.92
CA GLN A 40 -13.47 13.11 -9.12
C GLN A 40 -13.14 14.11 -8.00
N LEU A 41 -11.85 14.42 -7.78
CA LEU A 41 -11.41 15.36 -6.74
C LEU A 41 -11.55 16.80 -7.23
N ALA A 42 -11.92 17.70 -6.32
CA ALA A 42 -11.97 19.14 -6.61
C ALA A 42 -10.57 19.68 -6.98
N CYS A 43 -10.53 20.70 -7.85
CA CYS A 43 -9.27 21.31 -8.31
C CYS A 43 -8.34 21.75 -7.17
N GLY A 44 -8.89 22.18 -6.03
CA GLY A 44 -8.11 22.51 -4.83
C GLY A 44 -7.38 21.29 -4.26
N ASN A 45 -8.06 20.16 -4.11
CA ASN A 45 -7.47 18.92 -3.57
C ASN A 45 -6.35 18.39 -4.48
N LEU A 46 -6.58 18.44 -5.80
CA LEU A 46 -5.57 18.05 -6.79
C LEU A 46 -4.32 18.93 -6.76
N ALA A 47 -4.49 20.23 -6.45
CA ALA A 47 -3.36 21.14 -6.33
C ALA A 47 -2.42 20.76 -5.17
N HIS A 48 -2.96 20.27 -4.05
CA HIS A 48 -2.17 19.82 -2.91
C HIS A 48 -1.39 18.54 -3.20
N GLY A 49 -2.02 17.55 -3.83
CA GLY A 49 -1.37 16.25 -4.03
C GLY A 49 -0.24 16.24 -5.06
N PHE A 50 -0.21 17.20 -6.00
CA PHE A 50 0.88 17.31 -6.98
C PHE A 50 1.71 18.59 -6.80
N ALA A 51 1.57 19.28 -5.66
CA ALA A 51 2.29 20.53 -5.40
C ALA A 51 3.81 20.33 -5.45
N ALA A 52 4.28 19.25 -4.83
CA ALA A 52 5.69 18.89 -4.70
C ALA A 52 6.21 17.97 -5.82
N CYS A 53 5.37 17.63 -6.79
CA CYS A 53 5.80 16.87 -7.98
C CYS A 53 6.74 17.70 -8.85
N GLN A 54 7.61 17.02 -9.59
CA GLN A 54 8.40 17.66 -10.64
C GLN A 54 7.48 18.33 -11.68
N PRO A 55 7.92 19.40 -12.37
CA PRO A 55 7.07 20.15 -13.29
C PRO A 55 6.39 19.29 -14.38
N ASP A 56 7.10 18.29 -14.90
CA ASP A 56 6.58 17.37 -15.91
C ASP A 56 5.53 16.41 -15.33
N ASP A 57 5.79 15.85 -14.15
CA ASP A 57 4.83 14.99 -13.42
C ASP A 57 3.57 15.79 -13.06
N LYS A 58 3.73 17.03 -12.61
CA LYS A 58 2.62 17.93 -12.26
C LYS A 58 1.71 18.20 -13.46
N THR A 59 2.29 18.39 -14.64
CA THR A 59 1.55 18.59 -15.89
C THR A 59 0.84 17.30 -16.32
N ALA A 60 1.52 16.16 -16.24
CA ALA A 60 0.96 14.87 -16.61
C ALA A 60 -0.21 14.44 -15.70
N LEU A 61 -0.10 14.70 -14.39
CA LEU A 61 -1.13 14.38 -13.41
C LEU A 61 -2.35 15.30 -13.52
N LYS A 62 -2.14 16.60 -13.77
CA LYS A 62 -3.22 17.57 -14.06
C LYS A 62 -4.04 17.18 -15.28
N ASN A 63 -3.39 16.69 -16.33
CA ASN A 63 -4.06 16.28 -17.56
C ASN A 63 -4.70 14.89 -17.45
N MET A 64 -4.55 14.20 -16.30
CA MET A 64 -5.11 12.87 -16.03
C MET A 64 -4.67 11.78 -17.01
N VAL A 65 -3.51 11.95 -17.65
CA VAL A 65 -3.04 11.07 -18.74
C VAL A 65 -2.21 9.89 -18.23
N ARG A 66 -1.57 10.02 -17.06
CA ARG A 66 -0.66 8.99 -16.50
C ARG A 66 -1.24 8.32 -15.27
N SER A 67 -0.95 7.05 -15.04
CA SER A 67 -1.32 6.41 -13.76
C SER A 67 -0.46 6.99 -12.63
N ASP A 68 -1.05 7.17 -11.46
CA ASP A 68 -0.36 7.60 -10.25
C ASP A 68 -0.27 6.44 -9.25
N ILE A 69 0.96 6.08 -8.86
CA ILE A 69 1.22 4.90 -8.04
C ILE A 69 1.72 5.35 -6.67
N ALA A 70 0.96 5.01 -5.63
CA ALA A 70 1.37 5.19 -4.25
C ALA A 70 2.57 4.30 -3.92
N ILE A 71 3.50 4.82 -3.13
CA ILE A 71 4.57 4.06 -2.51
C ILE A 71 4.39 4.21 -1.00
N ILE A 72 4.15 3.09 -0.31
CA ILE A 72 4.14 3.01 1.14
C ILE A 72 5.45 2.37 1.59
N THR A 73 6.16 3.01 2.51
CA THR A 73 7.50 2.55 2.93
C THR A 73 7.59 2.32 4.44
N ALA A 74 8.14 1.17 4.82
CA ALA A 74 8.52 0.85 6.19
C ALA A 74 9.99 1.21 6.46
N TYR A 75 10.44 2.38 6.02
CA TYR A 75 11.84 2.80 6.14
C TYR A 75 12.20 3.15 7.59
N ASN A 76 13.31 2.60 8.05
CA ASN A 76 14.12 3.18 9.11
C ASN A 76 15.60 2.83 8.83
N ASP A 77 16.50 3.64 9.38
CA ASP A 77 17.95 3.48 9.27
C ASP A 77 18.52 2.43 10.25
N MET A 78 17.82 2.22 11.37
CA MET A 78 18.24 1.34 12.46
C MET A 78 18.19 -0.15 12.09
N LEU A 79 17.20 -0.60 11.30
CA LEU A 79 17.07 -2.00 10.91
C LEU A 79 17.67 -2.24 9.52
N SER A 80 18.65 -3.13 9.44
CA SER A 80 19.35 -3.46 8.19
C SER A 80 18.42 -3.92 7.06
N ALA A 81 17.32 -4.60 7.39
CA ALA A 81 16.32 -5.05 6.41
C ALA A 81 15.50 -3.89 5.81
N HIS A 82 15.44 -2.75 6.49
CA HIS A 82 14.63 -1.58 6.12
C HIS A 82 15.46 -0.43 5.57
N GLN A 83 16.75 -0.35 5.92
CA GLN A 83 17.67 0.67 5.45
C GLN A 83 17.68 0.84 3.90
N PRO A 84 17.61 -0.23 3.07
CA PRO A 84 17.59 -0.07 1.62
C PRO A 84 16.43 0.78 1.10
N TYR A 85 15.34 0.92 1.86
CA TYR A 85 14.18 1.73 1.51
C TYR A 85 14.41 3.25 1.58
N GLU A 86 15.59 3.71 2.02
CA GLU A 86 16.01 5.10 1.89
C GLU A 86 16.03 5.54 0.42
N ASN A 87 16.70 4.75 -0.42
CA ASN A 87 17.00 5.11 -1.81
C ASN A 87 16.12 4.37 -2.83
N TYR A 88 15.46 3.29 -2.40
CA TYR A 88 14.62 2.47 -3.28
C TYR A 88 13.42 3.22 -3.89
N PRO A 89 12.67 4.05 -3.13
CA PRO A 89 11.57 4.82 -3.69
C PRO A 89 11.97 5.67 -4.88
N GLN A 90 13.17 6.26 -4.87
CA GLN A 90 13.66 7.08 -5.98
C GLN A 90 13.89 6.24 -7.24
N ARG A 91 14.45 5.03 -7.10
CA ARG A 91 14.64 4.09 -8.21
C ARG A 91 13.29 3.63 -8.78
N LEU A 92 12.30 3.40 -7.93
CA LEU A 92 10.94 3.05 -8.35
C LEU A 92 10.28 4.19 -9.13
N LYS A 93 10.41 5.44 -8.66
CA LYS A 93 9.90 6.62 -9.37
C LYS A 93 10.50 6.74 -10.77
N GLN A 94 11.80 6.51 -10.92
CA GLN A 94 12.48 6.51 -12.23
C GLN A 94 11.93 5.40 -13.14
N ALA A 95 11.77 4.18 -12.61
CA ALA A 95 11.20 3.07 -13.37
C ALA A 95 9.74 3.30 -13.79
N LEU A 96 8.93 3.86 -12.90
CA LEU A 96 7.53 4.25 -13.18
C LEU A 96 7.48 5.32 -14.27
N ASN A 97 8.35 6.32 -14.19
CA ASN A 97 8.41 7.38 -15.19
C ASN A 97 8.75 6.83 -16.58
N ALA A 98 9.68 5.87 -16.67
CA ALA A 98 10.06 5.22 -17.92
C ALA A 98 8.91 4.46 -18.62
N VAL A 99 7.90 4.01 -17.87
CA VAL A 99 6.68 3.38 -18.41
C VAL A 99 5.48 4.33 -18.50
N GLY A 100 5.69 5.63 -18.31
CA GLY A 100 4.64 6.63 -18.39
C GLY A 100 3.69 6.67 -17.18
N ALA A 101 4.14 6.19 -16.02
CA ALA A 101 3.46 6.35 -14.74
C ALA A 101 4.18 7.36 -13.85
N VAL A 102 3.48 7.88 -12.83
CA VAL A 102 4.07 8.70 -11.77
C VAL A 102 4.08 7.90 -10.49
N GLY A 103 5.15 8.04 -9.70
CA GLY A 103 5.25 7.44 -8.37
C GLY A 103 5.31 8.52 -7.29
N GLN A 104 4.48 8.40 -6.26
CA GLN A 104 4.52 9.29 -5.10
C GLN A 104 4.66 8.47 -3.83
N VAL A 105 5.50 8.94 -2.89
CA VAL A 105 5.51 8.33 -1.55
C VAL A 105 4.27 8.84 -0.83
N ALA A 106 3.31 7.94 -0.64
CA ALA A 106 2.00 8.26 -0.07
C ALA A 106 2.03 8.24 1.47
N GLY A 107 2.98 7.51 2.06
CA GLY A 107 3.13 7.44 3.51
C GLY A 107 4.30 6.57 3.95
N GLY A 108 4.72 6.81 5.19
CA GLY A 108 5.59 5.93 5.94
C GLY A 108 4.78 5.17 6.98
N VAL A 109 5.16 3.91 7.24
CA VAL A 109 4.54 3.09 8.29
C VAL A 109 5.62 2.64 9.27
N PRO A 110 5.27 2.45 10.55
CA PRO A 110 6.26 2.05 11.54
C PRO A 110 6.81 0.67 11.23
N ALA A 111 8.10 0.48 11.52
CA ALA A 111 8.79 -0.79 11.38
C ALA A 111 9.39 -1.19 12.72
N MET A 112 9.17 -2.44 13.11
CA MET A 112 9.78 -3.02 14.29
C MET A 112 10.39 -4.38 13.98
N CYS A 113 11.38 -4.78 14.76
CA CYS A 113 12.10 -6.04 14.57
C CYS A 113 12.03 -6.87 15.84
N ASP A 114 11.38 -8.03 15.75
CA ASP A 114 11.36 -9.01 16.83
C ASP A 114 12.79 -9.42 17.20
N GLY A 115 13.71 -9.52 16.24
CA GLY A 115 15.11 -9.83 16.53
C GLY A 115 15.80 -8.83 17.48
N VAL A 116 15.28 -7.61 17.61
CA VAL A 116 15.75 -6.61 18.58
C VAL A 116 14.92 -6.64 19.86
N THR A 117 13.60 -6.80 19.77
CA THR A 117 12.70 -6.68 20.92
C THR A 117 12.46 -7.99 21.67
N GLN A 118 12.83 -9.15 21.11
CA GLN A 118 12.55 -10.45 21.72
C GLN A 118 13.14 -10.54 23.14
N GLY A 119 12.29 -10.85 24.12
CA GLY A 119 12.68 -10.93 25.53
C GLY A 119 12.84 -9.58 26.23
N GLN A 120 12.44 -8.48 25.59
CA GLN A 120 12.35 -7.14 26.16
C GLN A 120 10.90 -6.67 26.20
N ASP A 121 10.59 -5.67 27.03
CA ASP A 121 9.23 -5.10 27.18
C ASP A 121 8.65 -4.60 25.84
N GLY A 122 9.51 -4.14 24.92
CA GLY A 122 9.10 -3.72 23.58
C GLY A 122 8.40 -4.83 22.76
N MET A 123 8.60 -6.10 23.11
CA MET A 123 7.92 -7.22 22.45
C MET A 123 6.41 -7.23 22.68
N GLU A 124 5.93 -6.59 23.75
CA GLU A 124 4.49 -6.44 24.04
C GLU A 124 3.77 -5.65 22.95
N LEU A 125 4.49 -4.78 22.22
CA LEU A 125 3.95 -4.01 21.11
C LEU A 125 3.97 -4.77 19.77
N SER A 126 4.61 -5.95 19.71
CA SER A 126 4.87 -6.66 18.46
C SER A 126 3.61 -6.93 17.67
N LEU A 127 2.64 -7.65 18.27
CA LEU A 127 1.40 -7.96 17.56
C LEU A 127 0.55 -6.72 17.25
N MET A 128 0.55 -5.72 18.15
CA MET A 128 -0.20 -4.48 17.97
C MET A 128 0.33 -3.65 16.80
N SER A 129 1.64 -3.73 16.52
CA SER A 129 2.26 -2.99 15.41
C SER A 129 1.62 -3.32 14.06
N ARG A 130 1.16 -4.56 13.85
CA ARG A 130 0.47 -4.97 12.61
C ARG A 130 -0.76 -4.09 12.34
N ASP A 131 -1.58 -3.86 13.35
CA ASP A 131 -2.83 -3.11 13.20
C ASP A 131 -2.54 -1.60 13.04
N VAL A 132 -1.47 -1.10 13.67
CA VAL A 132 -0.96 0.27 13.46
C VAL A 132 -0.47 0.45 12.03
N ILE A 133 0.24 -0.53 11.48
CA ILE A 133 0.72 -0.54 10.10
C ILE A 133 -0.46 -0.52 9.13
N ALA A 134 -1.48 -1.36 9.37
CA ALA A 134 -2.72 -1.37 8.58
C ALA A 134 -3.40 -0.01 8.54
N MET A 135 -3.57 0.62 9.70
CA MET A 135 -4.16 1.94 9.81
C MET A 135 -3.30 3.00 9.12
N SER A 136 -1.98 2.93 9.26
CA SER A 136 -1.05 3.90 8.66
C SER A 136 -1.04 3.81 7.13
N ALA A 137 -1.05 2.60 6.58
CA ALA A 137 -1.18 2.36 5.15
C ALA A 137 -2.53 2.87 4.62
N ALA A 138 -3.62 2.59 5.33
CA ALA A 138 -4.95 3.09 4.99
C ALA A 138 -5.02 4.62 4.98
N VAL A 139 -4.41 5.29 5.98
CA VAL A 139 -4.31 6.76 6.02
C VAL A 139 -3.55 7.27 4.80
N GLY A 140 -2.39 6.70 4.47
CA GLY A 140 -1.60 7.10 3.29
C GLY A 140 -2.37 6.95 1.97
N LEU A 141 -3.20 5.92 1.83
CA LEU A 141 -4.00 5.67 0.63
C LEU A 141 -5.32 6.45 0.61
N SER A 142 -5.80 6.94 1.76
CA SER A 142 -7.08 7.63 1.89
C SER A 142 -7.17 8.96 1.12
N HIS A 143 -6.03 9.50 0.67
CA HIS A 143 -5.98 10.65 -0.22
C HIS A 143 -6.75 10.43 -1.54
N ASN A 144 -7.00 9.17 -1.92
CA ASN A 144 -7.78 8.78 -3.10
C ASN A 144 -7.25 9.40 -4.41
N MET A 145 -5.92 9.54 -4.50
CA MET A 145 -5.22 10.12 -5.66
C MET A 145 -4.60 9.07 -6.58
N PHE A 146 -4.43 7.86 -6.05
CA PHE A 146 -3.61 6.81 -6.65
C PHE A 146 -4.48 5.79 -7.40
N ASP A 147 -3.93 5.30 -8.50
CA ASP A 147 -4.50 4.25 -9.35
C ASP A 147 -3.98 2.85 -8.95
N GLY A 148 -2.91 2.81 -8.16
CA GLY A 148 -2.32 1.59 -7.62
C GLY A 148 -1.34 1.90 -6.48
N ALA A 149 -0.80 0.87 -5.84
CA ALA A 149 0.14 1.02 -4.73
C ALA A 149 1.26 -0.02 -4.79
N LEU A 150 2.44 0.39 -4.32
CA LEU A 150 3.62 -0.43 -4.05
C LEU A 150 3.93 -0.35 -2.55
N PHE A 151 4.10 -1.50 -1.91
CA PHE A 151 4.41 -1.60 -0.49
C PHE A 151 5.84 -2.09 -0.30
N LEU A 152 6.66 -1.28 0.38
CA LEU A 152 8.06 -1.56 0.66
C LEU A 152 8.21 -1.97 2.12
N GLY A 153 8.23 -3.27 2.34
CA GLY A 153 8.60 -3.84 3.62
C GLY A 153 8.75 -5.34 3.60
N ILE A 154 9.19 -5.81 4.74
CA ILE A 154 9.53 -7.18 5.05
C ILE A 154 9.26 -7.40 6.54
N CYS A 155 9.43 -8.61 7.04
CA CYS A 155 9.16 -9.04 8.41
C CYS A 155 7.70 -9.43 8.66
N ASP A 156 7.54 -10.21 9.74
CA ASP A 156 6.32 -10.95 10.07
C ASP A 156 5.09 -10.06 10.32
N LYS A 157 5.25 -8.85 10.87
CA LYS A 157 4.11 -7.97 11.21
C LYS A 157 3.82 -6.90 10.16
N ILE A 158 4.83 -6.59 9.36
CA ILE A 158 4.79 -5.52 8.38
C ILE A 158 4.04 -5.98 7.13
N VAL A 159 4.41 -7.14 6.58
CA VAL A 159 3.76 -7.71 5.38
C VAL A 159 2.27 -7.98 5.57
N PRO A 160 1.77 -8.59 6.67
CA PRO A 160 0.33 -8.77 6.87
C PRO A 160 -0.39 -7.51 7.37
N GLY A 161 0.33 -6.43 7.69
CA GLY A 161 -0.27 -5.19 8.12
C GLY A 161 -0.97 -4.45 6.97
N TRP A 162 -0.44 -4.50 5.75
CA TRP A 162 -1.01 -3.81 4.58
C TRP A 162 -1.56 -4.77 3.53
#